data_AF-A0A6A4GQD5-F1
#
_entry.id   AF-A0A6A4GQD5-F1
#
_cell.length_a   1.000
_cell.length_b   1.000
_cell.length_c   1.000
_cell.angle_alpha   90.00
_cell.angle_beta   90.00
_cell.angle_gamma   90.00
#
_symmetry.space_group_name_H-M   'P 1'
#
loop_
_entity.id
_entity.type
_entity.pdbx_description
1 polymer ?
#
loop_
_entity_poly.entity_id
_entity_poly.type
_entity_poly.pdbx_seq_one_letter_code
_entity_poly.pdbx_strand_id
1 'polypeptide(L)'
;EFAWTDSAYTCNSRTVPVHKEPASFHPENAIFDKTLSRLRVRSEHCMGLLKGRFQCLRGLRLQIRNNEDHVAACRWITICIILHNFLIEVEGSDIDFTPLNMHGRAEETEDGVDLNAVSWDGDDDDALRRQLVAEIVAFKS
;
A
#
# COMPACT_ATOMS: atom_id res chain seq x y z
N GLU A 1 10.10 10.86 3.10
CA GLU A 1 9.32 9.75 2.53
C GLU A 1 7.85 10.02 2.79
N PHE A 2 6.96 9.63 1.87
CA PHE A 2 5.52 9.83 1.96
C PHE A 2 4.79 8.56 1.53
N ALA A 3 3.55 8.38 1.97
CA ALA A 3 2.69 7.25 1.62
C ALA A 3 1.51 7.71 0.77
N TRP A 4 1.16 6.93 -0.25
CA TRP A 4 -0.10 7.10 -0.97
C TRP A 4 -1.23 6.52 -0.15
N THR A 5 -2.32 7.27 0.01
CA THR A 5 -3.40 6.90 0.92
C THR A 5 -4.77 6.96 0.25
N ASP A 6 -5.77 6.40 0.93
CA ASP A 6 -7.17 6.57 0.51
C ASP A 6 -7.59 8.04 0.60
N SER A 7 -8.64 8.39 -0.12
CA SER A 7 -9.33 9.67 -0.02
C SER A 7 -9.74 10.03 1.41
N ALA A 8 -10.01 9.03 2.26
CA ALA A 8 -10.41 9.25 3.64
C ALA A 8 -9.35 9.95 4.50
N TYR A 9 -8.08 9.92 4.08
CA TYR A 9 -6.97 10.51 4.80
C TYR A 9 -6.75 11.98 4.42
N THR A 10 -6.24 12.75 5.38
CA THR A 10 -5.81 14.14 5.14
C THR A 10 -4.55 14.16 4.29
N CYS A 11 -4.49 15.10 3.34
CA CYS A 11 -3.26 15.36 2.59
C CYS A 11 -2.25 16.04 3.52
N ASN A 12 -1.03 15.53 3.60
CA ASN A 12 0.11 16.19 4.25
C ASN A 12 1.45 15.81 3.65
N SER A 13 2.53 16.45 4.13
CA SER A 13 3.91 16.13 3.75
C SER A 13 4.31 14.64 3.78
N ARG A 14 3.55 13.79 4.50
CA ARG A 14 3.77 12.35 4.63
C ARG A 14 2.64 11.48 4.09
N THR A 15 1.45 12.02 3.81
CA THR A 15 0.30 11.26 3.28
C THR A 15 -0.31 11.97 2.08
N VAL A 16 -0.32 11.29 0.94
CA VAL A 16 -0.87 11.82 -0.31
C VAL A 16 -2.12 11.03 -0.72
N PRO A 17 -3.32 11.53 -0.39
CA PRO A 17 -4.57 10.86 -0.68
C PRO A 17 -5.04 11.06 -2.12
N VAL A 18 -5.74 10.06 -2.67
CA VAL A 18 -6.52 10.20 -3.91
C VAL A 18 -7.61 11.27 -3.77
N HIS A 19 -8.03 11.86 -4.88
CA HIS A 19 -8.99 12.96 -4.86
C HIS A 19 -10.42 12.47 -4.57
N LYS A 20 -11.14 13.21 -3.71
CA LYS A 20 -12.61 13.03 -3.55
C LYS A 20 -13.34 13.74 -4.68
N GLU A 21 -14.55 13.27 -4.98
CA GLU A 21 -15.47 14.01 -5.84
C GLU A 21 -15.77 15.40 -5.23
N PRO A 22 -15.84 16.48 -6.05
CA PRO A 22 -15.77 16.50 -7.51
C PRO A 22 -14.35 16.69 -8.09
N ALA A 23 -13.31 16.83 -7.26
CA ALA A 23 -11.95 17.13 -7.72
C ALA A 23 -11.33 16.00 -8.58
N SER A 24 -11.78 14.76 -8.39
CA SER A 24 -11.40 13.60 -9.20
C SER A 24 -11.85 13.71 -10.68
N PHE A 25 -12.81 14.58 -11.00
CA PHE A 25 -13.29 14.75 -12.37
C PHE A 25 -12.36 15.59 -13.26
N HIS A 26 -11.39 16.30 -12.66
CA HIS A 26 -10.36 16.96 -13.46
C HIS A 26 -9.53 15.90 -14.20
N PRO A 27 -9.30 16.03 -15.52
CA PRO A 27 -8.61 15.02 -16.32
C PRO A 27 -7.25 14.60 -15.74
N GLU A 28 -6.48 15.57 -15.24
CA GLU A 28 -5.17 15.35 -14.62
C GLU A 28 -5.28 14.50 -13.34
N ASN A 29 -6.22 14.85 -12.47
CA ASN A 29 -6.49 14.11 -11.23
C ASN A 29 -7.03 12.71 -11.51
N ALA A 30 -7.88 12.54 -12.53
CA ALA A 30 -8.39 11.25 -12.94
C ALA A 30 -7.27 10.32 -13.44
N ILE A 31 -6.30 10.86 -14.19
CA ILE A 31 -5.12 10.11 -14.64
C ILE A 31 -4.27 9.68 -13.44
N PHE A 32 -4.05 10.58 -12.50
CA PHE A 32 -3.33 10.33 -11.26
C PHE A 32 -4.03 9.26 -10.40
N ASP A 33 -5.30 9.45 -10.05
CA ASP A 33 -6.08 8.53 -9.22
C ASP A 33 -6.19 7.13 -9.86
N LYS A 34 -6.37 7.05 -11.18
CA LYS A 34 -6.35 5.78 -11.92
C LYS A 34 -5.00 5.08 -11.87
N THR A 35 -3.91 5.84 -11.84
CA THR A 35 -2.56 5.28 -11.70
C THR A 35 -2.36 4.71 -10.31
N LEU A 36 -2.76 5.44 -9.26
CA LEU A 36 -2.70 4.97 -7.89
C LEU A 36 -3.58 3.75 -7.65
N SER A 37 -4.80 3.72 -8.21
CA SER A 37 -5.68 2.56 -8.14
C SER A 37 -5.01 1.30 -8.71
N ARG A 38 -4.33 1.40 -9.85
CA ARG A 38 -3.60 0.27 -10.45
C ARG A 38 -2.41 -0.17 -9.59
N LEU A 39 -1.66 0.78 -9.02
CA LEU A 39 -0.55 0.49 -8.13
C LEU A 39 -1.04 -0.25 -6.87
N ARG A 40 -2.14 0.24 -6.29
CA ARG A 40 -2.79 -0.36 -5.12
C ARG A 40 -3.20 -1.80 -5.39
N VAL A 41 -3.92 -2.07 -6.48
CA VAL A 41 -4.34 -3.43 -6.86
C VAL A 41 -3.15 -4.38 -6.96
N ARG A 42 -2.03 -3.94 -7.55
CA ARG A 42 -0.80 -4.76 -7.64
C ARG A 42 -0.18 -5.01 -6.27
N SER A 43 -0.13 -3.99 -5.43
CA SER A 43 0.40 -4.10 -4.06
C SER A 43 -0.44 -5.03 -3.20
N GLU A 44 -1.77 -4.89 -3.24
CA GLU A 44 -2.72 -5.76 -2.52
C GLU A 44 -2.62 -7.20 -3.01
N HIS A 45 -2.56 -7.43 -4.33
CA HIS A 45 -2.38 -8.76 -4.88
C HIS A 45 -1.06 -9.40 -4.43
N CYS A 46 0.05 -8.65 -4.48
CA CYS A 46 1.35 -9.13 -4.02
C CYS A 46 1.31 -9.49 -2.52
N MET A 47 0.76 -8.61 -1.68
CA MET A 47 0.61 -8.88 -0.25
C MET A 47 -0.31 -10.06 0.03
N GLY A 48 -1.39 -10.23 -0.74
CA GLY A 48 -2.27 -11.39 -0.66
C GLY A 48 -1.54 -12.70 -0.94
N LEU A 49 -0.71 -12.75 -1.99
CA LEU A 49 0.13 -13.91 -2.29
C LEU A 49 1.16 -14.19 -1.18
N LEU A 50 1.80 -13.14 -0.67
CA LEU A 50 2.77 -13.26 0.42
C LEU A 50 2.11 -13.79 1.70
N LYS A 51 0.97 -13.25 2.12
CA LYS A 51 0.22 -13.72 3.29
C LYS A 51 -0.33 -15.14 3.10
N GLY A 52 -0.79 -15.48 1.89
CA GLY A 52 -1.27 -16.82 1.56
C GLY A 52 -0.17 -17.88 1.72
N ARG A 53 1.05 -17.56 1.28
CA ARG A 53 2.21 -18.45 1.39
C ARG A 53 2.83 -18.45 2.79
N PHE A 54 2.99 -17.28 3.40
CA PHE A 54 3.62 -17.11 4.71
C PHE A 54 2.57 -16.70 5.74
N GLN A 55 1.98 -17.70 6.39
CA GLN A 55 0.99 -17.47 7.47
C GLN A 55 1.55 -16.63 8.62
N CYS A 56 2.87 -16.50 8.77
CA CYS A 56 3.49 -15.58 9.73
C CYS A 56 3.22 -14.09 9.44
N LEU A 57 2.75 -13.75 8.23
CA LEU A 57 2.29 -12.41 7.88
C LEU A 57 0.79 -12.21 8.13
N ARG A 58 0.01 -13.28 8.36
CA ARG A 58 -1.40 -13.17 8.74
C ARG A 58 -1.50 -12.84 10.23
N GLY A 59 -2.12 -11.72 10.57
CA GLY A 59 -2.23 -11.28 11.96
C GLY A 59 -0.85 -11.07 12.58
N LEU A 60 0.04 -10.37 11.87
CA LEU A 60 1.37 -10.01 12.36
C LEU A 60 1.24 -9.16 13.63
N ARG A 61 1.13 -9.80 14.79
CA ARG A 61 1.01 -9.17 16.11
C ARG A 61 2.35 -8.60 16.61
N LEU A 62 3.16 -8.04 15.71
CA LEU A 62 4.34 -7.29 16.10
C LEU A 62 3.86 -5.97 16.71
N GLN A 63 3.90 -5.91 18.04
CA GLN A 63 3.66 -4.68 18.79
C GLN A 63 4.83 -3.73 18.52
N ILE A 64 4.63 -2.78 17.61
CA ILE A 64 5.63 -1.75 17.31
C ILE A 64 5.57 -0.70 18.43
N ARG A 65 6.46 -0.83 19.44
CA ARG A 65 6.52 0.11 20.57
C ARG A 65 7.68 1.07 20.45
N ASN A 66 8.74 0.67 19.77
CA ASN A 66 9.94 1.46 19.56
C ASN A 66 10.45 1.31 18.12
N ASN A 67 11.52 2.06 17.79
CA ASN A 67 12.12 2.02 16.45
C ASN A 67 12.73 0.66 16.12
N GLU A 68 13.27 -0.05 17.11
CA GLU A 68 13.88 -1.36 16.92
C GLU A 68 12.82 -2.42 16.52
N ASP A 69 11.64 -2.39 17.15
CA ASP A 69 10.50 -3.24 16.81
C ASP A 69 10.03 -2.98 15.37
N HIS A 70 10.01 -1.70 14.96
CA HIS A 70 9.69 -1.31 13.59
C HIS A 70 10.71 -1.89 12.59
N VAL A 71 12.01 -1.74 12.87
CA VAL A 71 13.08 -2.30 12.03
C VAL A 71 12.99 -3.83 11.98
N ALA A 72 12.68 -4.49 13.10
CA ALA A 72 12.48 -5.93 13.16
C ALA A 72 11.29 -6.37 12.30
N ALA A 73 10.16 -5.65 12.36
CA ALA A 73 9.00 -5.89 11.51
C ALA A 73 9.35 -5.74 10.02
N CYS A 74 10.05 -4.67 9.64
CA CYS A 74 10.52 -4.48 8.27
C CYS A 74 11.41 -5.64 7.81
N ARG A 75 12.38 -6.06 8.63
CA ARG A 75 13.26 -7.20 8.32
C ARG A 75 12.48 -8.48 8.13
N TRP A 76 11.47 -8.72 8.95
CA TRP A 76 10.60 -9.89 8.83
C TRP A 76 9.90 -9.93 7.47
N ILE A 77 9.29 -8.80 7.08
CA ILE A 77 8.63 -8.66 5.77
C ILE A 77 9.66 -8.86 4.64
N THR A 78 10.84 -8.27 4.74
CA THR A 78 11.92 -8.44 3.75
C THR A 78 12.34 -9.91 3.59
N ILE A 79 12.51 -10.64 4.70
CA ILE A 79 12.85 -12.06 4.67
C ILE A 79 11.76 -12.87 3.96
N CYS A 80 10.48 -12.59 4.24
CA CYS A 80 9.38 -13.24 3.53
C CYS A 80 9.42 -12.97 2.02
N ILE A 81 9.74 -11.74 1.60
CA ILE A 81 9.89 -11.40 0.17
C ILE A 81 11.05 -12.16 -0.48
N ILE A 82 12.22 -12.20 0.18
CA ILE A 82 13.40 -12.92 -0.33
C ILE A 82 13.09 -14.41 -0.48
N LEU A 83 12.49 -15.02 0.55
CA LEU A 83 12.09 -16.43 0.52
C LEU A 83 11.03 -16.70 -0.55
N HIS A 84 10.09 -15.79 -0.77
CA HIS A 84 9.10 -15.89 -1.85
C HIS A 84 9.79 -16.01 -3.22
N ASN A 85 10.74 -15.12 -3.49
CA ASN A 85 11.46 -15.08 -4.76
C ASN A 85 12.33 -16.33 -4.93
N PHE A 86 13.04 -16.74 -3.88
CA PHE A 86 13.84 -17.95 -3.89
C PHE A 86 13.00 -19.20 -4.21
N LEU A 87 11.81 -19.32 -3.59
CA LEU A 87 10.90 -20.43 -3.86
C LEU A 87 10.37 -20.43 -5.30
N ILE A 88 10.07 -19.26 -5.88
CA ILE A 88 9.68 -19.15 -7.30
C ILE A 88 10.79 -19.69 -8.21
N GLU A 89 12.05 -19.37 -7.90
CA GLU A 89 13.21 -19.84 -8.69
C GLU A 89 13.45 -21.35 -8.53
N VAL A 90 13.25 -21.90 -7.34
CA VAL A 90 13.49 -23.31 -7.03
C VAL A 90 12.37 -24.23 -7.52
N GLU A 91 11.11 -23.83 -7.38
CA GLU A 91 9.94 -24.66 -7.72
C GLU A 91 9.60 -24.62 -9.22
N GLY A 92 10.20 -23.70 -9.98
CA GLY A 92 9.85 -23.45 -11.37
C GLY A 92 8.48 -22.77 -11.50
N SER A 93 8.20 -22.16 -12.65
CA SER A 93 6.98 -21.37 -12.93
C SER A 93 5.65 -22.17 -12.89
N ASP A 94 5.69 -23.45 -12.51
CA ASP A 94 4.58 -24.40 -12.58
C ASP A 94 3.73 -24.46 -11.31
N ILE A 95 3.98 -23.60 -10.32
CA ILE A 95 2.96 -23.37 -9.30
C ILE A 95 1.88 -22.49 -9.91
N ASP A 96 0.82 -23.15 -10.37
CA ASP A 96 -0.51 -22.56 -10.42
C ASP A 96 -0.83 -22.06 -9.01
N PHE A 97 -0.55 -20.78 -8.76
CA PHE A 97 -0.97 -20.07 -7.55
C PHE A 97 -2.48 -19.86 -7.60
N THR A 98 -3.25 -20.91 -7.85
CA THR A 98 -4.63 -20.96 -7.42
C THR A 98 -4.60 -20.85 -5.90
N PRO A 99 -5.13 -19.75 -5.35
CA PRO A 99 -4.86 -19.36 -3.98
C PRO A 99 -5.67 -20.27 -3.07
N LEU A 100 -4.98 -21.23 -2.42
CA LEU A 100 -5.59 -22.10 -1.41
C LEU A 100 -6.25 -21.32 -0.26
N ASN A 101 -6.01 -20.01 -0.16
CA ASN A 101 -6.72 -19.12 0.75
C ASN A 101 -6.63 -17.68 0.24
N MET A 102 -7.38 -17.36 -0.82
CA MET A 102 -7.51 -15.98 -1.31
C MET A 102 -7.88 -15.08 -0.12
N HIS A 103 -6.97 -14.19 0.28
CA HIS A 103 -7.19 -13.22 1.35
C HIS A 103 -8.32 -12.30 0.89
N GLY A 104 -9.55 -12.69 1.21
CA GLY A 104 -10.75 -11.97 0.82
C GLY A 104 -10.88 -10.72 1.67
N ARG A 105 -11.70 -9.78 1.19
CA ARG A 105 -12.11 -8.54 1.87
C ARG A 105 -12.51 -8.71 3.35
N ALA A 106 -12.90 -9.91 3.78
CA ALA A 106 -13.22 -10.24 5.17
C ALA A 106 -12.00 -10.39 6.09
N GLU A 107 -10.82 -10.76 5.57
CA GLU A 107 -9.58 -10.88 6.37
C GLU A 107 -8.81 -9.54 6.43
N GLU A 108 -9.11 -8.57 5.56
CA GLU A 108 -8.53 -7.21 5.59
C GLU A 108 -8.94 -6.43 6.85
N THR A 109 -10.11 -6.73 7.42
CA THR A 109 -10.61 -6.08 8.64
C THR A 109 -9.87 -6.51 9.91
N GLU A 110 -9.18 -7.66 9.92
CA GLU A 110 -8.41 -8.12 11.09
C GLU A 110 -7.04 -7.43 11.20
N ASP A 111 -6.48 -6.95 10.07
CA ASP A 111 -5.17 -6.27 10.00
C ASP A 111 -5.30 -4.73 9.98
N GLY A 112 -6.51 -4.20 10.12
CA GLY A 112 -6.78 -2.76 10.07
C GLY A 112 -6.27 -2.02 11.32
N VAL A 113 -5.48 -0.96 11.11
CA VAL A 113 -5.10 -0.02 12.17
C VAL A 113 -6.13 1.12 12.21
N ASP A 114 -6.71 1.41 13.37
CA ASP A 114 -7.60 2.57 13.55
C ASP A 114 -6.77 3.87 13.58
N LEU A 115 -6.94 4.69 12.54
CA LEU A 115 -6.13 5.88 12.27
C LEU A 115 -6.86 7.20 12.60
N ASN A 116 -8.03 7.15 13.25
CA ASN A 116 -8.87 8.33 13.52
C ASN A 116 -8.30 9.34 14.53
N ALA A 117 -7.08 9.16 15.05
CA ALA A 117 -6.57 9.95 16.18
C ALA A 117 -5.58 11.07 15.82
N VAL A 118 -5.31 11.34 14.55
CA VAL A 118 -4.19 12.21 14.17
C VAL A 118 -4.66 13.36 13.27
N SER A 119 -5.05 14.49 13.90
CA SER A 119 -5.31 15.76 13.23
C SER A 119 -4.06 16.64 13.26
N TRP A 120 -3.38 16.80 12.12
CA TRP A 120 -2.40 17.87 11.92
C TRP A 120 -3.00 18.88 10.95
N ASP A 121 -3.03 20.14 11.37
CA ASP A 121 -3.59 21.27 10.63
C ASP A 121 -2.41 21.99 9.96
N GLY A 122 -2.38 22.02 8.63
CA GLY A 122 -1.28 22.58 7.85
C GLY A 122 -1.67 22.89 6.40
N ASP A 123 -1.86 24.17 6.09
CA ASP A 123 -2.38 24.69 4.80
C ASP A 123 -1.38 24.55 3.61
N ASP A 124 -0.16 24.04 3.84
CA ASP A 124 0.92 23.87 2.83
C ASP A 124 1.00 22.43 2.24
N ASP A 125 0.07 21.58 2.65
CA ASP A 125 0.19 20.13 2.56
C ASP A 125 -0.20 19.51 1.19
N ASP A 126 -0.77 20.31 0.27
CA ASP A 126 -1.23 19.87 -1.05
C ASP A 126 -0.19 20.10 -2.17
N ALA A 127 0.88 20.85 -1.89
CA ALA A 127 1.91 21.18 -2.89
C ALA A 127 2.59 19.92 -3.45
N LEU A 128 2.89 18.96 -2.57
CA LEU A 128 3.46 17.66 -2.94
C LEU A 128 2.52 16.86 -3.85
N ARG A 129 1.22 16.84 -3.55
CA ARG A 129 0.22 16.14 -4.39
C ARG A 129 0.13 16.77 -5.77
N ARG A 130 0.10 18.11 -5.87
CA ARG A 130 0.05 18.83 -7.15
C ARG A 130 1.29 18.56 -8.00
N GLN A 131 2.48 18.57 -7.39
CA GLN A 131 3.71 18.22 -8.10
C GLN A 131 3.64 16.80 -8.68
N LEU A 132 3.21 15.84 -7.88
CA LEU A 132 3.11 14.44 -8.32
C LEU A 132 2.05 14.23 -9.39
N VAL A 133 0.93 14.95 -9.34
CA VAL A 133 -0.08 14.96 -10.42
C VAL A 133 0.57 15.43 -11.71
N ALA A 134 1.30 16.56 -11.69
CA ALA A 134 1.97 17.09 -12.86
C ALA A 134 3.02 16.11 -13.43
N GLU A 135 3.83 15.48 -12.57
CA GLU A 135 4.82 14.48 -12.97
C GLU A 135 4.18 13.24 -13.61
N ILE A 136 3.11 12.70 -13.01
CA ILE A 136 2.40 11.52 -13.54
C ILE A 136 1.71 11.82 -14.87
N VAL A 137 1.14 13.03 -15.01
CA VAL A 137 0.54 13.48 -16.27
C VAL A 137 1.62 13.62 -17.34
N ALA A 138 2.76 14.26 -17.03
CA ALA A 138 3.87 14.40 -17.96
C ALA A 138 4.45 13.04 -18.40
N PHE A 139 4.51 12.04 -17.52
CA PHE A 139 4.96 10.69 -17.86
C PHE A 139 3.99 9.92 -18.76
N LYS A 140 2.70 10.28 -18.75
CA LYS A 140 1.65 9.61 -19.55
C LYS A 140 1.27 10.35 -20.83
N SER A 141 1.73 11.59 -20.99
CA SER A 141 1.67 12.38 -22.21
C SER A 141 2.63 11.84 -23.28
#